data_AF-A0A829GW59-F1
#
_entry.id   AF-A0A829GW59-F1
#
_cell.length_a   1.000
_cell.length_b   1.000
_cell.length_c   1.000
_cell.angle_alpha   90.00
_cell.angle_beta   90.00
_cell.angle_gamma   90.00
#
_symmetry.space_group_name_H-M   'P 1'
#
loop_
_entity.id
_entity.type
_entity.pdbx_description
1 polymer ?
#
loop_
_entity_poly.entity_id
_entity_poly.type
_entity_poly.pdbx_seq_one_letter_code
_entity_poly.pdbx_strand_id
1 'polypeptide(L)' 'HGQWQNADYDKLMAKSNGADANNPTARFKDMTEAEQLLVNQAGAIPLYQLVAARMVNPKIHDLKTSPGNSFNFVYAYLK' A
#
# COMPACT_ATOMS: atom_id res chain seq x y z
N HIS A 1 18.07 -5.42 -3.61
CA HIS A 1 18.55 -6.76 -3.22
C HIS A 1 17.59 -7.33 -2.19
N GLY A 2 16.76 -8.28 -2.61
CA GLY A 2 15.79 -8.98 -1.77
C GLY A 2 15.55 -10.37 -2.35
N GLN A 3 16.62 -11.17 -2.45
CA GLN A 3 16.70 -12.44 -3.19
C GLN A 3 15.82 -13.58 -2.62
N TRP A 4 14.81 -13.23 -1.84
CA TRP A 4 13.83 -14.14 -1.28
C TRP A 4 12.85 -14.57 -2.36
N GLN A 5 12.62 -15.88 -2.46
CA GLN A 5 11.66 -16.50 -3.36
C GLN A 5 10.87 -17.54 -2.56
N ASN A 6 9.55 -17.53 -2.69
CA ASN A 6 8.70 -18.46 -1.98
C ASN A 6 7.45 -18.77 -2.83
N ALA A 7 7.33 -20.02 -3.28
CA ALA A 7 6.24 -20.44 -4.15
C ALA A 7 4.85 -20.35 -3.49
N ASP A 8 4.76 -20.46 -2.16
CA ASP A 8 3.49 -20.35 -1.44
C ASP A 8 3.06 -18.89 -1.30
N TYR A 9 4.01 -17.98 -1.11
CA TYR A 9 3.76 -16.54 -1.22
C TYR A 9 3.21 -16.18 -2.61
N ASP A 10 3.86 -16.67 -3.67
CA ASP A 10 3.46 -16.38 -5.05
C ASP A 10 2.04 -16.91 -5.35
N LYS A 11 1.69 -18.10 -4.84
CA LYS A 11 0.33 -18.65 -4.96
C LYS A 11 -0.72 -17.77 -4.26
N LEU A 12 -0.44 -17.32 -3.03
CA LEU A 12 -1.35 -16.45 -2.28
C LEU A 12 -1.56 -15.11 -3.00
N MET A 13 -0.47 -14.51 -3.51
CA MET A 13 -0.56 -13.28 -4.29
C MET A 13 -1.34 -13.48 -5.59
N ALA A 14 -1.11 -14.57 -6.32
CA ALA A 14 -1.85 -14.91 -7.53
C ALA A 14 -3.36 -15.10 -7.26
N LYS A 15 -3.72 -15.75 -6.14
CA LYS A 15 -5.12 -15.95 -5.75
C LYS A 15 -5.82 -14.64 -5.39
N SER A 16 -5.14 -13.76 -4.64
CA SER A 16 -5.64 -12.43 -4.28
C SER A 16 -5.87 -11.50 -5.49
N ASN A 17 -5.07 -11.66 -6.54
CA ASN A 17 -5.13 -10.86 -7.77
C ASN A 17 -6.02 -11.49 -8.86
N GLY A 18 -6.35 -12.78 -8.72
CA GLY A 18 -7.14 -13.54 -9.68
C GLY A 18 -8.47 -13.99 -9.08
N ALA A 19 -8.52 -15.25 -8.64
CA ALA A 19 -9.75 -15.92 -8.23
C ALA A 19 -10.55 -15.16 -7.16
N ASP A 20 -9.86 -14.54 -6.20
CA ASP A 20 -10.51 -13.86 -5.08
C ASP A 20 -10.56 -12.33 -5.26
N ALA A 21 -10.15 -11.81 -6.42
CA ALA A 21 -10.05 -10.36 -6.66
C ALA A 21 -11.35 -9.59 -6.37
N ASN A 22 -12.50 -10.22 -6.63
CA ASN A 22 -13.83 -9.64 -6.43
C ASN A 22 -14.50 -10.06 -5.11
N ASN A 23 -13.82 -10.80 -4.23
CA ASN A 23 -14.30 -11.17 -2.91
C ASN A 23 -13.42 -10.49 -1.84
N PRO A 24 -13.85 -9.35 -1.28
CA PRO A 24 -13.03 -8.56 -0.35
C PRO A 24 -12.52 -9.36 0.86
N THR A 25 -13.37 -10.22 1.42
CA THR A 25 -13.01 -11.04 2.59
C THR A 25 -11.95 -12.08 2.24
N ALA A 26 -12.13 -12.79 1.12
CA ALA A 26 -11.18 -13.82 0.68
C ALA A 26 -9.85 -13.20 0.23
N ARG A 27 -9.91 -12.10 -0.53
CA ARG A 27 -8.74 -11.33 -0.95
C ARG A 27 -7.92 -10.82 0.24
N PHE A 28 -8.59 -10.27 1.25
CA PHE A 28 -7.93 -9.76 2.44
C PHE A 28 -7.25 -10.88 3.24
N LYS A 29 -7.91 -12.05 3.35
CA LYS A 29 -7.34 -13.24 3.97
C LYS A 29 -6.08 -13.70 3.25
N ASP A 30 -6.11 -13.83 1.92
CA ASP A 30 -4.95 -14.25 1.13
C ASP A 30 -3.76 -13.28 1.29
N MET A 31 -4.02 -11.97 1.27
CA MET A 31 -2.97 -10.95 1.47
C MET A 31 -2.37 -11.00 2.88
N THR A 32 -3.20 -11.24 3.90
CA THR A 32 -2.74 -11.33 5.29
C THR A 32 -1.86 -12.56 5.50
N GLU A 33 -2.25 -13.71 4.93
CA GLU A 33 -1.45 -14.94 4.98
C GLU A 33 -0.10 -14.76 4.24
N ALA A 34 -0.10 -14.06 3.10
CA ALA A 34 1.12 -13.75 2.36
C ALA A 34 2.07 -12.84 3.15
N GLU A 35 1.54 -11.81 3.81
CA GLU A 35 2.32 -10.91 4.67
C GLU A 35 2.95 -11.66 5.86
N GLN A 36 2.18 -12.50 6.55
CA GLN A 36 2.68 -13.31 7.65
C GLN A 36 3.84 -14.22 7.21
N LEU A 37 3.72 -14.87 6.05
CA LEU A 37 4.77 -15.71 5.50
C LEU A 37 6.05 -14.92 5.20
N LEU A 38 5.91 -13.74 4.60
CA LEU A 38 7.03 -12.84 4.27
C LEU A 38 7.78 -12.40 5.53
N VAL A 39 7.04 -11.98 6.57
CA VAL A 39 7.61 -11.50 7.83
C VAL A 39 8.27 -12.65 8.61
N ASN A 40 7.62 -13.80 8.71
CA ASN A 40 8.14 -14.96 9.45
C ASN A 40 9.43 -15.53 8.85
N GLN A 41 9.61 -15.42 7.53
CA GLN A 41 10.84 -15.85 6.85
C GLN A 41 11.90 -14.73 6.75
N ALA A 42 11.64 -13.57 7.35
CA ALA A 42 12.46 -12.38 7.23
C ALA A 42 12.79 -12.00 5.77
N GLY A 43 11.87 -12.27 4.84
CA GLY A 43 12.01 -11.90 3.43
C GLY A 43 11.98 -10.38 3.23
N ALA A 44 11.27 -9.68 4.12
CA ALA A 44 11.40 -8.25 4.39
C ALA A 44 11.09 -7.98 5.87
N ILE A 45 11.81 -7.05 6.49
CA ILE A 45 11.58 -6.64 7.88
C ILE A 45 10.92 -5.26 7.86
N PRO A 46 9.61 -5.13 8.15
CA PRO A 46 8.94 -3.84 8.20
C PRO A 46 9.44 -3.05 9.42
N LEU A 47 9.90 -1.82 9.19
CA LEU A 47 10.45 -0.96 10.24
C LEU A 47 9.45 0.11 10.69
N TYR A 48 8.77 0.75 9.74
CA TYR A 48 7.78 1.80 10.01
C TYR A 48 6.92 2.04 8.77
N GLN A 49 5.69 2.51 8.99
CA GLN A 49 4.84 3.05 7.92
C GLN A 49 5.13 4.53 7.75
N LEU A 50 5.46 4.96 6.53
CA LEU A 50 5.74 6.36 6.22
C LEU A 50 4.50 7.24 6.47
N VAL A 51 4.68 8.31 7.23
CA VAL A 51 3.76 9.44 7.26
C VAL A 51 4.37 10.61 6.48
N ALA A 52 3.51 11.40 5.86
CA ALA A 52 3.94 12.53 5.06
C ALA A 52 3.57 13.86 5.70
N ALA A 53 4.43 14.31 6.61
CA ALA A 53 4.35 15.66 7.15
C ALA A 53 4.92 16.65 6.11
N ARG A 54 4.12 17.66 5.73
CA ARG A 54 4.51 18.67 4.75
C ARG A 54 3.91 20.03 5.11
N MET A 55 4.68 21.08 4.89
CA MET A 55 4.20 22.46 5.04
C MET A 55 3.44 22.88 3.79
N VAL A 56 2.32 23.55 3.98
CA VAL A 56 1.45 24.05 2.90
C VAL A 56 1.28 25.55 3.11
N ASN A 57 1.42 26.35 2.04
CA ASN A 57 1.24 27.80 2.10
C ASN A 57 -0.19 28.11 2.59
N PRO A 58 -0.39 28.91 3.65
CA PRO A 58 -1.73 29.19 4.19
C PRO A 58 -2.66 29.91 3.20
N LYS A 59 -2.12 30.51 2.12
CA LYS A 59 -2.92 31.14 1.05
C LYS A 59 -3.47 30.16 0.01
N ILE A 60 -3.04 28.90 0.05
CA ILE A 60 -3.57 27.89 -0.87
C ILE A 60 -4.91 27.38 -0.36
N HIS A 61 -5.89 27.39 -1.23
CA HIS A 61 -7.22 26.88 -0.98
C HIS A 61 -7.46 25.63 -1.83
N ASP A 62 -8.30 24.72 -1.34
CA ASP A 62 -8.77 23.51 -2.05
C ASP A 62 -7.68 22.54 -2.55
N LEU A 63 -6.48 22.58 -1.95
CA LEU A 63 -5.44 21.58 -2.15
C LEU A 63 -5.83 20.25 -1.48
N LYS A 64 -6.01 19.19 -2.29
CA LYS A 64 -6.36 17.85 -1.81
C LYS A 64 -5.17 16.89 -1.86
N THR A 65 -5.19 15.86 -1.03
CA THR A 65 -4.16 14.82 -0.97
C THR A 65 -4.76 13.43 -1.14
N SER A 66 -4.09 12.55 -1.89
CA SER A 66 -4.51 11.14 -2.01
C SER A 66 -3.93 10.27 -0.89
N PRO A 67 -4.48 9.07 -0.62
CA PRO A 67 -3.90 8.10 0.31
C PRO A 67 -2.46 7.70 -0.05
N GLY A 68 -2.10 7.73 -1.35
CA GLY A 68 -0.73 7.56 -1.85
C GLY A 68 0.14 8.82 -1.72
N ASN A 69 -0.28 9.76 -0.87
CA ASN A 69 0.41 11.00 -0.55
C ASN A 69 0.63 11.99 -1.72
N SER A 70 0.00 11.77 -2.87
CA SER A 70 0.09 12.68 -4.02
C SER A 70 -0.79 13.91 -3.81
N PHE A 71 -0.38 15.07 -4.36
CA PHE A 71 -1.22 16.27 -4.37
C PHE A 71 -2.16 16.27 -5.57
N ASN A 72 -3.39 16.74 -5.35
CA ASN A 72 -4.34 17.06 -6.39
C ASN A 72 -4.52 18.59 -6.44
N PHE A 73 -4.04 19.19 -7.53
CA PHE A 73 -4.08 20.63 -7.77
C PHE A 73 -5.25 21.08 -8.64
N VAL A 74 -6.11 20.17 -9.13
CA VAL A 74 -7.19 20.49 -10.09
C VAL A 74 -8.12 21.60 -9.58
N TYR A 75 -8.36 21.63 -8.27
CA TYR A 75 -9.20 22.64 -7.62
C TYR A 75 -8.40 23.67 -6.81
N ALA A 76 -7.08 23.56 -6.78
CA ALA A 76 -6.26 24.39 -5.93
C ALA A 76 -6.07 25.79 -6.53
N TYR A 77 -6.18 26.82 -5.70
CA TYR A 77 -5.93 28.21 -6.10
C TYR A 77 -5.28 29.02 -4.98
N LEU A 78 -4.68 30.16 -5.35
CA LEU A 78 -4.14 31.14 -4.41
C LEU A 78 -5.11 32.30 -4.25
N LYS A 79 -5.24 32.81 -3.03
CA LYS A 79 -5.97 34.05 -2.72
C LYS A 79 -5.05 35.13 -2.20
#